data_AF-A0A968LC71-F1
#
_entry.id   AF-A0A968LC71-F1
#
_cell.length_a   1.000
_cell.length_b   1.000
_cell.length_c   1.000
_cell.angle_alpha   90.00
_cell.angle_beta   90.00
_cell.angle_gamma   90.00
#
_symmetry.space_group_name_H-M   'P 1'
#
loop_
_entity.id
_entity.type
_entity.pdbx_description
1 polymer ?
#
loop_
_entity_poly.entity_id
_entity_poly.type
_entity_poly.pdbx_seq_one_letter_code
_entity_poly.pdbx_strand_id
1 'polypeptide(L)'
;MRFNFRDIGIRQKLWFIAGLSILGMLVIAGISISNQKEIQMAEKRLKTRHLVEVAHGVLSRYYDLSRSGGLSEEEAKAGAVAAVKSLRYEGEEYFWINDMHPTMVMHPYKKELDGQVMPKVQKTKIAHIPHKAAAGV
;
A
#
# COMPACT_ATOMS: atom_id res chain seq x y z
N MET A 1 -45.22 -16.28 24.75
CA MET A 1 -44.34 -17.31 25.34
C MET A 1 -43.60 -16.69 26.52
N ARG A 2 -44.04 -16.96 27.76
CA ARG A 2 -43.43 -16.38 28.98
C ARG A 2 -42.31 -17.33 29.44
N PHE A 3 -41.04 -16.95 29.24
CA PHE A 3 -39.90 -17.73 29.75
C PHE A 3 -39.93 -17.74 31.28
N ASN A 4 -40.20 -18.89 31.89
CA ASN A 4 -40.32 -19.04 33.33
C ASN A 4 -38.95 -19.45 33.92
N PHE A 5 -38.20 -18.50 34.47
CA PHE A 5 -36.82 -18.70 34.98
C PHE A 5 -36.72 -19.53 36.28
N ARG A 6 -37.86 -19.91 36.85
CA ARG A 6 -37.96 -20.61 38.15
C ARG A 6 -37.63 -22.11 38.08
N ASP A 7 -37.81 -22.75 36.92
CA ASP A 7 -37.62 -24.21 36.77
C ASP A 7 -36.27 -24.60 36.12
N ILE A 8 -35.40 -23.62 35.89
CA ILE A 8 -34.07 -23.83 35.29
C ILE A 8 -33.13 -24.37 36.37
N GLY A 9 -32.65 -25.60 36.19
CA GLY A 9 -31.67 -26.23 37.08
C GLY A 9 -30.37 -25.42 37.17
N ILE A 10 -29.73 -25.41 38.34
CA ILE A 10 -28.52 -24.59 38.64
C ILE A 10 -27.44 -24.77 37.56
N ARG A 11 -27.26 -25.99 37.04
CA ARG A 11 -26.32 -26.31 35.95
C ARG A 11 -26.59 -25.51 34.67
N GLN A 12 -27.85 -25.35 34.28
CA GLN A 12 -28.23 -24.62 33.06
C GLN A 12 -27.99 -23.11 33.22
N LYS A 13 -28.21 -22.57 34.43
CA LYS A 13 -27.90 -21.15 34.75
C LYS A 13 -26.40 -20.86 34.62
N LEU A 14 -25.54 -21.78 35.10
CA LEU A 14 -24.09 -21.67 34.94
C LEU A 14 -23.65 -21.69 33.47
N TRP A 15 -24.20 -22.60 32.67
CA TRP A 15 -23.92 -22.65 31.22
C TRP A 15 -24.39 -21.39 30.49
N PHE A 16 -25.50 -20.79 30.90
CA PHE A 16 -26.01 -19.57 30.29
C PHE A 16 -25.08 -18.37 30.52
N ILE A 17 -24.58 -18.20 31.75
CA ILE A 17 -23.63 -17.12 32.08
C ILE A 17 -22.30 -17.33 31.36
N ALA A 18 -21.81 -18.57 31.30
CA ALA A 18 -20.60 -18.91 30.56
C ALA A 18 -20.76 -18.63 29.06
N GLY A 19 -21.88 -19.06 28.45
CA GLY A 19 -22.19 -18.80 27.04
C GLY A 19 -22.32 -17.32 26.72
N LEU A 20 -22.99 -16.54 27.58
CA LEU A 20 -23.13 -15.10 27.43
C LEU A 20 -21.77 -14.39 27.51
N SER A 21 -20.90 -14.83 28.40
CA SER A 21 -19.54 -14.28 28.55
C SER A 21 -18.69 -14.54 27.30
N ILE A 22 -18.75 -15.77 26.76
CA ILE A 22 -18.07 -16.13 25.51
C ILE A 22 -18.62 -15.31 24.35
N LEU A 23 -19.94 -15.17 24.26
CA LEU A 23 -20.58 -14.37 23.20
C LEU A 23 -20.13 -12.90 23.26
N GLY A 24 -20.10 -12.30 24.45
CA GLY A 24 -19.60 -10.94 24.64
C GLY A 24 -18.14 -10.79 24.20
N MET A 25 -17.29 -11.75 24.57
CA MET A 25 -15.89 -11.78 24.15
C MET A 25 -15.73 -11.87 22.62
N LEU A 26 -16.54 -12.71 21.96
CA LEU A 26 -16.52 -12.84 20.50
C LEU A 26 -16.95 -11.55 19.79
N VAL A 27 -17.95 -10.84 20.32
CA VAL A 27 -18.39 -9.55 19.77
C VAL A 27 -17.27 -8.51 19.88
N ILE A 28 -16.64 -8.39 21.05
CA ILE A 28 -15.51 -7.45 21.25
C ILE A 28 -14.34 -7.82 20.33
N ALA A 29 -14.00 -9.10 20.21
CA ALA A 29 -12.95 -9.57 19.32
C ALA A 29 -13.24 -9.21 17.85
N GLY A 30 -14.48 -9.41 17.38
CA GLY A 30 -14.90 -9.05 16.03
C GLY A 30 -14.76 -7.55 15.72
N ILE A 31 -15.16 -6.70 16.67
CA ILE A 31 -14.97 -5.24 16.56
C ILE A 31 -13.47 -4.90 16.54
N SER A 32 -12.69 -5.50 17.43
CA SER A 32 -11.24 -5.26 17.54
C SER A 32 -10.50 -5.60 16.24
N ILE A 33 -10.80 -6.75 15.62
CA ILE A 33 -10.20 -7.17 14.35
C ILE A 33 -10.50 -6.16 13.23
N SER A 34 -11.73 -5.65 13.19
CA SER A 34 -12.15 -4.68 12.17
C SER A 34 -11.40 -3.36 12.31
N ASN A 35 -11.23 -2.87 13.54
CA ASN A 35 -10.46 -1.67 13.83
C ASN A 35 -8.97 -1.84 13.51
N GLN A 36 -8.37 -2.98 13.88
CA GLN A 36 -6.97 -3.26 13.59
C GLN A 36 -6.69 -3.30 12.08
N LYS A 37 -7.63 -3.84 11.28
CA LYS A 37 -7.48 -3.87 9.83
C LYS A 37 -7.44 -2.46 9.23
N GLU A 38 -8.33 -1.58 9.66
CA GLU A 38 -8.35 -0.18 9.17
C GLU A 38 -7.07 0.57 9.54
N ILE A 39 -6.60 0.40 10.79
CA ILE A 39 -5.34 0.99 11.26
C ILE A 39 -4.17 0.48 10.42
N GLN A 40 -4.04 -0.84 10.22
CA GLN A 40 -2.98 -1.43 9.40
C GLN A 40 -3.01 -0.92 7.95
N MET A 41 -4.20 -0.76 7.35
CA MET A 41 -4.33 -0.24 5.99
C MET A 41 -3.95 1.23 5.90
N ALA A 42 -4.30 2.04 6.90
CA ALA A 42 -3.90 3.44 6.99
C ALA A 42 -2.37 3.57 7.11
N GLU A 43 -1.75 2.76 7.97
CA GLU A 43 -0.29 2.73 8.13
C GLU A 43 0.43 2.31 6.83
N LYS A 44 -0.07 1.29 6.13
CA LYS A 44 0.49 0.88 4.83
C LYS A 44 0.47 2.01 3.81
N ARG A 45 -0.66 2.73 3.71
CA ARG A 45 -0.78 3.89 2.81
C ARG A 45 0.18 5.02 3.20
N LEU A 46 0.30 5.30 4.49
CA LEU A 46 1.22 6.31 5.01
C LEU A 46 2.68 5.96 4.65
N LYS A 47 3.07 4.70 4.86
CA LYS A 47 4.41 4.21 4.49
C LYS A 47 4.70 4.41 3.00
N THR A 48 3.79 3.96 2.11
CA THR A 48 3.97 4.14 0.67
C THR A 48 4.04 5.61 0.27
N ARG A 49 3.28 6.48 0.95
CA ARG A 49 3.32 7.92 0.71
C ARG A 49 4.67 8.52 1.08
N HIS A 50 5.18 8.20 2.27
CA HIS A 50 6.50 8.69 2.70
C HIS A 50 7.62 8.21 1.77
N LEU A 51 7.55 6.97 1.28
CA LEU A 51 8.50 6.46 0.30
C LEU A 51 8.48 7.27 -1.01
N VAL A 52 7.29 7.59 -1.51
CA VAL A 52 7.13 8.45 -2.70
C VAL A 52 7.60 9.89 -2.41
N GLU A 53 7.36 10.42 -1.21
CA GLU A 53 7.84 11.76 -0.81
C GLU A 53 9.38 11.81 -0.78
N VAL A 54 10.05 10.74 -0.35
CA VAL A 54 11.52 10.63 -0.42
C VAL A 54 12.00 10.62 -1.88
N ALA A 55 11.38 9.80 -2.74
CA ALA A 55 11.70 9.79 -4.17
C ALA A 55 11.44 11.16 -4.83
N HIS A 56 10.37 11.86 -4.43
CA HIS A 56 10.08 13.22 -4.87
C HIS A 56 11.15 14.22 -4.39
N GLY A 57 11.68 14.06 -3.18
CA GLY A 57 12.81 14.86 -2.70
C GLY A 57 14.06 14.73 -3.59
N VAL A 58 14.34 13.52 -4.08
CA VAL A 58 15.42 13.27 -5.06
C VAL A 58 15.13 14.02 -6.36
N LEU A 59 13.93 13.90 -6.91
CA LEU A 59 13.51 14.62 -8.12
C LEU A 59 13.63 16.14 -7.94
N SER A 60 13.16 16.67 -6.81
CA SER A 60 13.22 18.10 -6.47
C SER A 60 14.65 18.61 -6.45
N ARG A 61 15.60 17.82 -5.91
CA ARG A 61 17.01 18.21 -5.89
C ARG A 61 17.59 18.40 -7.30
N TYR A 62 17.29 17.49 -8.22
CA TYR A 62 17.74 17.61 -9.61
C TYR A 62 17.04 18.77 -10.32
N TYR A 63 15.75 19.00 -10.04
CA TYR A 63 15.03 20.16 -10.54
C TYR A 63 15.67 21.49 -10.09
N ASP A 64 16.04 21.60 -8.82
CA ASP A 64 16.72 22.80 -8.29
C ASP A 64 18.12 22.99 -8.90
N LEU A 65 18.86 21.90 -9.15
CA LEU A 65 20.15 21.95 -9.86
C LEU A 65 20.01 22.45 -11.29
N SER A 66 18.95 22.03 -12.00
CA SER A 66 18.64 22.56 -13.32
C SER A 66 18.30 24.06 -13.27
N ARG A 67 17.43 24.46 -12.33
CA ARG A 67 16.98 25.84 -12.19
C ARG A 67 18.09 26.81 -11.79
N SER A 68 19.05 26.35 -11.00
CA SER A 68 20.22 27.15 -10.59
C SER A 68 21.31 27.21 -11.66
N GLY A 69 21.14 26.53 -12.80
CA GLY A 69 22.14 26.47 -13.88
C GLY A 69 23.32 25.55 -13.60
N GLY A 70 23.23 24.72 -12.55
CA GLY A 70 24.27 23.73 -12.22
C GLY A 70 24.26 22.49 -13.12
N LEU A 71 23.11 22.20 -13.74
CA LEU A 71 22.94 21.15 -14.74
C LEU A 71 22.04 21.66 -15.87
N SER A 72 22.21 21.14 -17.09
CA SER A 72 21.18 21.30 -18.13
C SER A 72 19.88 20.57 -17.72
N GLU A 73 18.77 20.92 -18.34
CA GLU A 73 17.49 20.25 -18.09
C GLU A 73 17.57 18.76 -18.44
N GLU A 74 18.26 18.42 -19.52
CA GLU A 74 18.50 17.06 -19.97
C GLU A 74 19.35 16.27 -18.98
N GLU A 75 20.46 16.86 -18.50
CA GLU A 75 21.34 16.24 -17.50
C GLU A 75 20.62 16.02 -16.17
N ALA A 76 19.83 17.01 -15.74
CA ALA A 76 19.04 16.90 -14.53
C ALA A 76 17.97 15.80 -14.64
N LYS A 77 17.23 15.73 -15.75
CA LYS A 77 16.25 14.67 -15.99
C LYS A 77 16.90 13.29 -16.03
N ALA A 78 18.00 13.13 -16.77
CA ALA A 78 18.72 11.86 -16.86
C ALA A 78 19.26 11.41 -15.50
N GLY A 79 19.87 12.33 -14.74
CA GLY A 79 20.38 12.07 -13.40
C GLY A 79 19.27 11.69 -12.41
N ALA A 80 18.14 12.40 -12.44
CA ALA A 80 17.00 12.12 -11.57
C ALA A 80 16.38 10.75 -11.87
N VAL A 81 16.21 10.42 -13.15
CA VAL A 81 15.70 9.10 -13.59
C VAL A 81 16.65 7.99 -13.15
N ALA A 82 17.96 8.15 -13.33
CA ALA A 82 18.95 7.17 -12.90
C ALA A 82 18.94 6.97 -11.37
N ALA A 83 18.85 8.06 -10.61
CA ALA A 83 18.76 8.02 -9.16
C ALA A 83 17.50 7.24 -8.71
N VAL A 84 16.31 7.61 -9.21
CA VAL A 84 15.05 6.93 -8.85
C VAL A 84 15.06 5.46 -9.29
N LYS A 85 15.64 5.14 -10.46
CA LYS A 85 15.76 3.76 -10.96
C LYS A 85 16.59 2.86 -10.04
N SER A 86 17.56 3.43 -9.34
CA SER A 86 18.40 2.71 -8.38
C SER A 86 17.76 2.52 -7.01
N LEU A 87 16.73 3.30 -6.67
CA LEU A 87 16.07 3.21 -5.37
C LEU A 87 15.38 1.86 -5.19
N ARG A 88 15.59 1.25 -4.03
CA ARG A 88 14.89 0.07 -3.56
C ARG A 88 14.35 0.30 -2.17
N TYR A 89 13.20 -0.30 -1.86
CA TYR A 89 12.66 -0.34 -0.51
C TYR A 89 12.23 -1.77 -0.18
N GLU A 90 12.13 -2.10 1.11
CA GLU A 90 11.77 -3.45 1.59
C GLU A 90 12.55 -4.59 0.86
N GLY A 91 13.82 -4.35 0.51
CA GLY A 91 14.67 -5.27 -0.24
C GLY A 91 14.60 -5.07 -1.75
N GLU A 92 13.49 -5.49 -2.37
CA GLU A 92 13.38 -5.63 -3.84
C GLU A 92 12.34 -4.70 -4.49
N GLU A 93 11.54 -4.02 -3.67
CA GLU A 93 10.48 -3.14 -4.17
C GLU A 93 11.05 -1.88 -4.82
N TYR A 94 10.30 -1.34 -5.78
CA TYR A 94 10.87 -0.43 -6.76
C TYR A 94 9.93 0.74 -7.11
N PHE A 95 10.51 1.78 -7.72
CA PHE A 95 9.79 2.95 -8.18
C PHE A 95 9.71 2.94 -9.71
N TRP A 96 8.60 3.47 -10.26
CA TRP A 96 8.46 3.75 -11.69
C TRP A 96 8.05 5.21 -11.90
N ILE A 97 8.29 5.73 -13.09
CA ILE A 97 7.92 7.10 -13.46
C ILE A 97 7.08 7.03 -14.74
N ASN A 98 5.92 7.69 -14.73
CA ASN A 98 5.10 7.93 -15.91
C ASN A 98 4.84 9.43 -16.06
N ASP A 99 4.60 9.88 -17.28
CA ASP A 99 4.16 11.26 -17.53
C ASP A 99 2.64 11.41 -17.41
N MET A 100 2.13 12.61 -17.70
CA MET A 100 0.69 12.91 -17.70
C MET A 100 -0.05 12.35 -18.93
N HIS A 101 0.68 11.88 -19.94
CA HIS A 101 0.17 11.29 -21.19
C HIS A 101 0.43 9.78 -21.18
N PRO A 102 -0.18 9.05 -20.23
CA PRO A 102 0.31 7.82 -19.59
C PRO A 102 1.46 7.09 -20.30
N THR A 103 2.59 7.75 -20.52
CA THR A 103 3.75 7.20 -21.20
C THR A 103 4.74 6.84 -20.11
N MET A 104 5.22 5.61 -20.16
CA MET A 104 6.19 5.15 -19.18
C MET A 104 7.52 5.83 -19.45
N VAL A 105 8.02 6.58 -18.47
CA VAL A 105 9.30 7.28 -18.56
C VAL A 105 10.43 6.38 -18.09
N MET A 106 10.20 5.59 -17.04
CA MET A 106 11.18 4.64 -16.52
C MET A 106 10.51 3.51 -15.72
N HIS A 107 10.82 2.28 -16.09
CA HIS A 107 10.56 1.06 -15.31
C HIS A 107 11.89 0.32 -15.03
N PRO A 108 12.21 -0.02 -13.77
CA PRO A 108 13.54 -0.55 -13.42
C PRO A 108 13.80 -1.96 -13.95
N TYR A 109 12.79 -2.84 -13.94
CA TYR A 109 12.90 -4.21 -14.44
C TYR A 109 12.48 -4.38 -15.90
N LYS A 110 11.35 -3.78 -16.32
CA LYS A 110 10.82 -3.90 -17.68
C LYS A 110 11.22 -2.71 -18.56
N LYS A 111 12.50 -2.64 -18.92
CA LYS A 111 13.03 -1.55 -19.77
C LYS A 111 12.32 -1.44 -21.14
N GLU A 112 11.73 -2.53 -21.61
CA GLU A 112 10.94 -2.56 -22.85
C GLU A 112 9.72 -1.64 -22.79
N LEU A 113 9.22 -1.33 -21.58
CA LEU A 113 8.09 -0.44 -21.38
C LEU A 113 8.48 1.03 -21.48
N ASP A 114 9.77 1.38 -21.35
CA ASP A 114 10.22 2.77 -21.39
C ASP A 114 9.89 3.38 -22.76
N GLY A 115 9.20 4.52 -22.77
CA GLY A 115 8.71 5.21 -23.97
C GLY A 115 7.38 4.69 -24.54
N GLN A 116 6.78 3.64 -23.96
CA GLN A 116 5.49 3.13 -24.44
C GLN A 116 4.30 3.90 -23.85
N VAL A 117 3.30 4.16 -24.69
CA VAL A 117 1.99 4.68 -24.26
C VAL A 117 1.22 3.56 -23.57
N MET A 118 0.96 3.73 -22.28
CA MET A 118 0.16 2.79 -21.51
C MET A 118 -1.32 2.99 -21.85
N PRO A 119 -2.10 1.91 -22.05
CA PRO A 119 -3.55 2.02 -22.14
C PRO A 119 -4.06 2.76 -20.90
N LYS A 120 -5.02 3.69 -21.07
CA LYS A 120 -5.65 4.38 -19.93
C LYS A 120 -6.00 3.34 -18.88
N VAL A 121 -5.42 3.49 -17.69
CA VAL A 121 -5.76 2.66 -16.52
C VAL A 121 -7.22 2.95 -16.20
N GLN A 122 -8.14 2.21 -16.84
CA GLN A 122 -9.49 2.06 -16.33
C GLN A 122 -9.32 1.55 -14.91
N LYS A 123 -10.09 2.08 -13.96
CA LYS A 123 -10.10 1.68 -12.54
C LYS A 123 -10.59 0.23 -12.39
N THR A 124 -9.92 -0.72 -13.02
CA THR A 124 -10.00 -2.13 -12.72
C THR A 124 -9.29 -2.25 -11.39
N LYS A 125 -10.06 -2.57 -10.34
CA LYS A 125 -9.63 -2.93 -8.97
C LYS A 125 -8.11 -2.91 -8.84
N ILE A 126 -7.55 -1.95 -8.06
CA ILE A 126 -6.14 -1.88 -7.65
C ILE A 126 -5.56 -3.30 -7.69
N ALA A 127 -4.99 -3.65 -8.84
CA ALA A 127 -4.54 -5.00 -9.05
C ALA A 127 -3.32 -5.04 -8.15
N HIS A 128 -3.44 -5.76 -7.05
CA HIS A 128 -2.31 -6.19 -6.26
C HIS A 128 -1.33 -6.77 -7.27
N ILE A 129 -0.32 -5.99 -7.67
CA ILE A 129 0.77 -6.49 -8.51
C ILE A 129 1.43 -7.51 -7.60
N PRO A 130 1.25 -8.81 -7.85
CA PRO A 130 1.73 -9.79 -6.91
C PRO A 130 3.25 -9.71 -6.92
N HIS A 131 3.84 -9.53 -5.74
CA HIS A 131 5.29 -9.56 -5.48
C HIS A 131 5.98 -10.79 -6.11
N LYS A 132 5.22 -11.82 -6.51
CA LYS A 132 5.73 -13.03 -7.19
C LYS A 132 5.99 -12.87 -8.70
N ALA A 133 5.53 -11.81 -9.36
CA ALA A 133 5.74 -11.64 -10.80
C ALA A 133 7.14 -11.08 -11.17
N ALA A 134 7.97 -10.73 -10.18
CA ALA A 134 9.34 -10.23 -10.37
C ALA A 134 10.43 -11.27 -10.02
N ALA A 135 10.06 -12.48 -9.59
CA ALA A 135 10.99 -13.55 -9.23
C ALA A 135 11.06 -14.64 -10.33
N GLY A 136 11.16 -14.24 -11.58
CA GLY A 136 11.25 -15.17 -12.71
C GLY A 136 11.94 -14.52 -13.90
N VAL A 137 13.20 -14.91 -14.09
CA VAL A 137 14.14 -14.58 -15.18
C VAL A 137 14.93 -13.30 -15.00
#